data_AF-A0A3R7RE76-F1
#
_entry.id   AF-A0A3R7RE76-F1
#
_cell.length_a   1.000
_cell.length_b   1.000
_cell.length_c   1.000
_cell.angle_alpha   90.00
_cell.angle_beta   90.00
_cell.angle_gamma   90.00
#
_symmetry.space_group_name_H-M   'P 1'
#
loop_
_entity.id
_entity.type
_entity.pdbx_description
1 polymer ?
#
loop_
_entity_poly.entity_id
_entity_poly.type
_entity_poly.pdbx_seq_one_letter_code
_entity_poly.pdbx_strand_id
1 'polypeptide(L)'
;MRHHGPHGPHGPHGPHEPHGRQSQSFDPDRHPFIRRVLVSVVSVVSVALADLIVDDGLMPARPDSEPTRSLLRRPGAFAMLRLPVGASVPPPAASEHGLEAVVRTPDETSVLRGWSDPLVTSTEAARCAGPFLAWSIPGVLDFQLVGVLAGFIEPLREAGIPVLAISTFETDWILVDATLADAAESAWIAAGVEILDVAD
;
A
#
# COMPACT_ATOMS: atom_id res chain seq x y z
N MET A 1 39.40 -0.21 -62.85
CA MET A 1 39.05 -1.36 -63.71
C MET A 1 38.04 -2.21 -62.94
N ARG A 2 36.73 -1.93 -63.06
CA ARG A 2 35.74 -2.67 -63.87
C ARG A 2 35.93 -4.20 -63.86
N HIS A 3 34.97 -4.94 -63.29
CA HIS A 3 34.23 -5.98 -64.00
C HIS A 3 32.88 -6.28 -63.32
N HIS A 4 31.83 -6.31 -64.14
CA HIS A 4 30.42 -6.63 -63.86
C HIS A 4 30.13 -8.14 -63.95
N GLY A 5 29.20 -8.63 -63.12
CA GLY A 5 28.14 -9.62 -63.44
C GLY A 5 28.54 -11.09 -63.68
N PRO A 6 27.59 -12.07 -63.59
CA PRO A 6 26.14 -11.88 -63.79
C PRO A 6 25.21 -12.44 -62.68
N HIS A 7 23.97 -12.00 -62.77
CA HIS A 7 22.77 -12.43 -62.05
C HIS A 7 22.17 -13.74 -62.60
N GLY A 8 21.52 -14.51 -61.72
CA GLY A 8 20.32 -15.34 -62.00
C GLY A 8 20.46 -16.85 -61.66
N PRO A 9 19.37 -17.60 -61.40
CA PRO A 9 17.96 -17.22 -61.37
C PRO A 9 17.24 -17.47 -60.02
N HIS A 10 16.16 -16.72 -59.83
CA HIS A 10 15.09 -16.99 -58.86
C HIS A 10 14.25 -18.20 -59.28
N GLY A 11 13.82 -18.99 -58.30
CA GLY A 11 12.66 -19.89 -58.42
C GLY A 11 12.54 -20.82 -57.20
N PRO A 12 11.35 -21.39 -56.93
CA PRO A 12 10.03 -20.77 -56.89
C PRO A 12 9.56 -20.60 -55.43
N HIS A 13 8.72 -19.60 -55.19
CA HIS A 13 7.94 -19.47 -53.96
C HIS A 13 6.99 -20.67 -53.83
N GLY A 14 7.30 -21.58 -52.91
CA GLY A 14 6.37 -22.60 -52.42
C GLY A 14 5.28 -21.97 -51.55
N PRO A 15 4.07 -22.54 -51.53
CA PRO A 15 2.91 -21.92 -50.90
C PRO A 15 3.05 -21.84 -49.38
N HIS A 16 2.56 -20.73 -48.85
CA HIS A 16 2.33 -20.48 -47.42
C HIS A 16 1.55 -21.63 -46.77
N GLU A 17 2.19 -22.37 -45.86
CA GLU A 17 1.48 -23.13 -44.83
C GLU A 17 1.30 -22.23 -43.61
N PRO A 18 0.07 -21.90 -43.19
CA PRO A 18 -0.16 -21.24 -41.92
C PRO A 18 0.08 -22.27 -40.83
N HIS A 19 1.20 -22.17 -40.11
CA HIS A 19 1.33 -22.85 -38.84
C HIS A 19 0.23 -22.35 -37.92
N GLY A 20 -0.71 -23.27 -37.65
CA GLY A 20 -1.93 -23.03 -36.90
C GLY A 20 -1.62 -22.35 -35.58
N ARG A 21 -2.07 -21.10 -35.47
CA ARG A 21 -2.36 -20.50 -34.17
C ARG A 21 -3.44 -21.39 -33.57
N GLN A 22 -3.06 -22.28 -32.65
CA GLN A 22 -4.02 -22.99 -31.82
C GLN A 22 -4.85 -21.93 -31.09
N SER A 23 -6.03 -21.64 -31.61
CA SER A 23 -7.11 -21.01 -30.87
C SER A 23 -7.50 -21.98 -29.77
N GLN A 24 -6.80 -21.90 -28.63
CA GLN A 24 -7.31 -22.47 -27.39
C GLN A 24 -8.58 -21.70 -27.07
N SER A 25 -9.73 -22.33 -27.31
CA SER A 25 -11.01 -21.85 -26.83
C SER A 25 -10.93 -21.76 -25.31
N PHE A 26 -11.14 -20.56 -24.78
CA PHE A 26 -11.31 -20.36 -23.35
C PHE A 26 -12.54 -21.16 -22.91
N ASP A 27 -12.31 -22.18 -22.10
CA ASP A 27 -13.34 -23.03 -21.49
C ASP A 27 -13.62 -22.47 -20.08
N PRO A 28 -14.72 -21.71 -19.88
CA PRO A 28 -15.03 -21.08 -18.61
C PRO A 28 -15.38 -22.08 -17.49
N ASP A 29 -15.57 -23.36 -17.81
CA ASP A 29 -16.02 -24.38 -16.85
C ASP A 29 -14.86 -25.18 -16.22
N ARG A 30 -13.59 -24.87 -16.55
CA ARG A 30 -12.39 -25.57 -16.04
C ARG A 30 -11.73 -25.00 -14.78
N HIS A 31 -12.27 -23.95 -14.16
CA HIS A 31 -11.68 -23.35 -12.95
C HIS A 31 -12.69 -23.20 -11.79
N PRO A 32 -12.90 -24.24 -10.97
CA PRO A 32 -13.84 -24.22 -9.85
C PRO A 32 -13.21 -23.70 -8.55
N PHE A 33 -12.52 -22.55 -8.58
CA PHE A 33 -11.96 -21.91 -7.36
C PHE A 33 -12.34 -20.43 -7.23
N ILE A 34 -13.58 -20.10 -7.60
CA ILE A 34 -14.28 -18.91 -7.12
C ILE A 34 -15.26 -19.36 -6.02
N ARG A 35 -14.90 -19.12 -4.75
CA ARG A 35 -15.81 -18.71 -3.65
C ARG A 35 -15.08 -18.65 -2.30
N ARG A 36 -15.34 -17.56 -1.57
CA ARG A 36 -14.94 -17.17 -0.19
C ARG A 36 -13.56 -16.50 -0.05
N VAL A 37 -13.53 -15.16 -0.06
CA VAL A 37 -13.49 -14.33 1.16
C VAL A 37 -14.13 -12.97 0.83
N LEU A 38 -15.06 -12.56 1.66
CA LEU A 38 -15.80 -11.29 1.62
C LEU A 38 -15.12 -10.37 2.66
N VAL A 39 -14.90 -9.10 2.28
CA VAL A 39 -14.61 -7.92 3.15
C VAL A 39 -13.23 -7.87 3.84
N SER A 40 -12.31 -7.05 3.30
CA SER A 40 -12.04 -5.73 3.89
C SER A 40 -11.18 -4.86 2.94
N VAL A 41 -11.51 -3.57 2.93
CA VAL A 41 -11.07 -2.51 2.01
C VAL A 41 -9.83 -1.83 2.57
N VAL A 42 -8.88 -1.43 1.71
CA VAL A 42 -8.15 -0.16 1.92
C VAL A 42 -8.13 0.59 0.61
N SER A 43 -9.21 1.32 0.40
CA SER A 43 -9.28 2.45 -0.51
C SER A 43 -8.37 3.55 0.04
N VAL A 44 -7.54 4.11 -0.86
CA VAL A 44 -7.39 5.55 -1.11
C VAL A 44 -7.47 6.44 0.14
N VAL A 45 -6.33 7.02 0.55
CA VAL A 45 -6.35 8.26 1.34
C VAL A 45 -7.19 9.29 0.57
N SER A 46 -8.19 9.87 1.25
CA SER A 46 -9.07 10.97 0.81
C SER A 46 -10.36 10.62 0.03
N VAL A 47 -11.39 10.16 0.75
CA VAL A 47 -12.77 10.60 0.48
C VAL A 47 -13.47 10.96 1.79
N ALA A 48 -13.83 12.24 1.91
CA ALA A 48 -14.84 12.84 2.79
C ALA A 48 -14.64 12.74 4.32
N LEU A 49 -13.88 13.71 4.85
CA LEU A 49 -14.19 14.29 6.15
C LEU A 49 -15.37 15.28 5.95
N ALA A 50 -16.57 14.75 5.69
CA ALA A 50 -17.82 15.49 5.69
C ALA A 50 -19.00 14.51 5.74
N ASP A 51 -19.89 14.75 6.70
CA ASP A 51 -21.24 14.21 6.87
C ASP A 51 -21.43 12.84 7.55
N LEU A 52 -21.77 12.96 8.85
CA LEU A 52 -23.05 12.53 9.43
C LEU A 52 -23.09 11.25 10.28
N ILE A 53 -23.27 11.49 11.59
CA ILE A 53 -24.25 10.88 12.51
C ILE A 53 -24.97 9.64 11.95
N VAL A 54 -24.71 8.48 12.56
CA VAL A 54 -25.64 7.34 12.52
C VAL A 54 -26.28 7.20 13.90
N ASP A 55 -27.61 7.22 13.86
CA ASP A 55 -28.58 7.09 14.94
C ASP A 55 -28.52 5.71 15.62
N ASP A 56 -28.85 5.69 16.91
CA ASP A 56 -28.72 4.60 17.86
C ASP A 56 -29.77 3.50 17.62
N GLY A 57 -29.34 2.23 17.56
CA GLY A 57 -30.17 1.17 16.99
C GLY A 57 -29.79 -0.28 17.34
N LEU A 58 -29.65 -0.56 18.63
CA LEU A 58 -29.85 -1.88 19.29
C LEU A 58 -29.00 -3.08 18.81
N MET A 59 -27.80 -3.22 19.37
CA MET A 59 -27.22 -4.50 19.79
C MET A 59 -26.62 -4.30 21.19
N PRO A 60 -26.79 -5.23 22.15
CA PRO A 60 -26.18 -5.06 23.46
C PRO A 60 -24.66 -5.06 23.31
N ALA A 61 -24.05 -3.90 23.53
CA ALA A 61 -22.61 -3.75 23.66
C ALA A 61 -22.08 -4.78 24.68
N ARG A 62 -21.04 -5.53 24.31
CA ARG A 62 -20.26 -6.30 25.29
C ARG A 62 -19.70 -5.33 26.33
N PRO A 63 -19.67 -5.69 27.62
CA PRO A 63 -19.08 -4.84 28.63
C PRO A 63 -17.57 -4.71 28.37
N ASP A 64 -17.13 -3.45 28.28
CA ASP A 64 -15.79 -2.92 28.49
C ASP A 64 -14.66 -3.60 27.70
N SER A 65 -14.59 -3.28 26.41
CA SER A 65 -13.30 -3.13 25.73
C SER A 65 -13.22 -1.66 25.37
N GLU A 66 -12.65 -0.84 26.26
CA GLU A 66 -12.30 0.52 25.83
C GLU A 66 -11.47 0.41 24.55
N PRO A 67 -11.79 1.19 23.49
CA PRO A 67 -11.01 1.14 22.27
C PRO A 67 -9.54 1.32 22.63
N THR A 68 -8.68 0.43 22.14
CA THR A 68 -7.23 0.49 22.36
C THR A 68 -6.75 1.93 22.18
N ARG A 69 -6.29 2.56 23.25
CA ARG A 69 -5.70 3.92 23.23
C ARG A 69 -4.18 3.85 23.24
N SER A 70 -3.58 2.83 22.64
CA SER A 70 -2.13 2.70 22.59
C SER A 70 -1.65 2.62 21.15
N LEU A 71 -0.47 3.14 20.89
CA LEU A 71 0.24 3.03 19.61
C LEU A 71 1.60 2.38 19.84
N LEU A 72 1.95 1.40 19.01
CA LEU A 72 3.28 0.78 19.01
C LEU A 72 4.18 1.53 18.06
N ARG A 73 5.24 2.17 18.57
CA ARG A 73 6.31 2.77 17.75
C ARG A 73 7.06 1.66 17.02
N ARG A 74 7.24 1.82 15.71
CA ARG A 74 7.86 0.82 14.84
C ARG A 74 9.28 1.25 14.51
N PRO A 75 10.25 0.31 14.52
CA PRO A 75 11.64 0.64 14.26
C PRO A 75 11.84 1.02 12.78
N GLY A 76 12.85 1.85 12.55
CA GLY A 76 13.23 2.30 11.21
C GLY A 76 12.40 3.46 10.69
N ALA A 77 12.78 3.90 9.49
CA ALA A 77 12.08 4.95 8.76
C ALA A 77 11.63 4.41 7.40
N PHE A 78 10.66 5.07 6.78
CA PHE A 78 10.04 4.64 5.53
C PHE A 78 10.05 5.76 4.49
N ALA A 79 9.91 5.38 3.23
CA ALA A 79 9.69 6.28 2.09
C ALA A 79 8.45 5.87 1.32
N MET A 80 7.68 6.85 0.83
CA MET A 80 6.62 6.64 -0.15
C MET A 80 7.12 7.07 -1.53
N LEU A 81 7.11 6.13 -2.48
CA LEU A 81 7.63 6.31 -3.82
C LEU A 81 6.49 6.32 -4.84
N ARG A 82 6.60 7.18 -5.84
CA ARG A 82 5.69 7.24 -6.99
C ARG A 82 6.36 6.69 -8.24
N LEU A 83 5.93 5.53 -8.70
CA LEU A 83 6.39 4.88 -9.93
C LEU A 83 5.35 5.00 -11.05
N PRO A 84 5.76 4.84 -12.33
CA PRO A 84 4.84 4.79 -13.45
C PRO A 84 3.78 3.67 -13.33
N VAL A 85 2.65 3.86 -14.01
CA VAL A 85 1.59 2.84 -14.12
C VAL A 85 2.17 1.53 -14.64
N GLY A 86 1.85 0.42 -13.96
CA GLY A 86 2.30 -0.92 -14.36
C GLY A 86 3.80 -1.18 -14.12
N ALA A 87 4.52 -0.29 -13.43
CA ALA A 87 5.93 -0.51 -13.12
C ALA A 87 6.13 -1.82 -12.35
N SER A 88 7.12 -2.61 -12.78
CA SER A 88 7.58 -3.76 -12.01
C SER A 88 8.25 -3.25 -10.74
N VAL A 89 7.80 -3.73 -9.59
CA VAL A 89 8.39 -3.37 -8.30
C VAL A 89 9.35 -4.50 -7.92
N PRO A 90 10.66 -4.22 -7.75
CA PRO A 90 11.59 -5.24 -7.29
C PRO A 90 11.22 -5.71 -5.87
N PRO A 91 11.54 -6.96 -5.51
CA PRO A 91 11.39 -7.40 -4.12
C PRO A 91 12.20 -6.51 -3.18
N PRO A 92 11.78 -6.34 -1.92
CA PRO A 92 12.55 -5.59 -0.93
C PRO A 92 13.95 -6.17 -0.80
N ALA A 93 14.93 -5.33 -0.46
CA ALA A 93 16.20 -5.82 0.02
C ALA A 93 15.96 -6.73 1.25
N ALA A 94 16.47 -7.97 1.20
CA ALA A 94 16.23 -8.97 2.22
C ALA A 94 16.98 -8.64 3.52
N SER A 95 16.38 -7.83 4.39
CA SER A 95 16.91 -7.59 5.75
C SER A 95 16.06 -6.75 6.71
N GLU A 96 14.85 -6.28 6.38
CA GLU A 96 14.12 -5.40 7.31
C GLU A 96 12.73 -5.95 7.66
N HIS A 97 12.56 -6.30 8.94
CA HIS A 97 11.26 -6.63 9.54
C HIS A 97 10.44 -5.33 9.65
N GLY A 98 9.86 -4.89 8.53
CA GLY A 98 9.15 -3.61 8.42
C GLY A 98 7.84 -3.71 7.63
N LEU A 99 7.25 -2.55 7.33
CA LEU A 99 6.06 -2.42 6.48
C LEU A 99 6.48 -2.22 5.01
N GLU A 100 5.97 -3.07 4.13
CA GLU A 100 5.97 -2.85 2.67
C GLU A 100 4.53 -2.73 2.19
N ALA A 101 4.28 -1.78 1.28
CA ALA A 101 3.02 -1.70 0.57
C ALA A 101 3.27 -1.38 -0.91
N VAL A 102 2.54 -2.06 -1.80
CA VAL A 102 2.47 -1.72 -3.22
C VAL A 102 1.01 -1.48 -3.58
N VAL A 103 0.70 -0.24 -3.91
CA VAL A 103 -0.64 0.18 -4.32
C VAL A 103 -0.61 0.53 -5.80
N ARG A 104 -1.51 -0.08 -6.57
CA ARG A 104 -1.61 0.15 -8.01
C ARG A 104 -2.95 0.80 -8.33
N THR A 105 -2.89 1.96 -8.93
CA THR A 105 -4.05 2.69 -9.43
C THR A 105 -3.93 2.82 -10.95
N PRO A 106 -5.00 3.28 -11.64
CA PRO A 106 -4.89 3.64 -13.05
C PRO A 106 -3.87 4.74 -13.34
N ASP A 107 -3.53 5.55 -12.33
CA ASP A 107 -2.70 6.75 -12.47
C ASP A 107 -1.24 6.54 -12.08
N GLU A 108 -0.95 5.55 -11.21
CA GLU A 108 0.41 5.28 -10.74
C GLU A 108 0.59 3.92 -10.06
N THR A 109 1.83 3.63 -9.70
CA THR A 109 2.17 2.62 -8.69
C THR A 109 2.84 3.31 -7.52
N SER A 110 2.18 3.35 -6.37
CA SER A 110 2.72 3.88 -5.12
C SER A 110 3.39 2.73 -4.35
N VAL A 111 4.60 2.95 -3.84
CA VAL A 111 5.37 1.92 -3.12
C VAL A 111 5.87 2.49 -1.81
N LEU A 112 5.51 1.85 -0.69
CA LEU A 112 6.15 2.10 0.59
C LEU A 112 7.32 1.13 0.79
N ARG A 113 8.50 1.69 1.09
CA ARG A 113 9.73 0.95 1.40
C ARG A 113 10.37 1.46 2.68
N GLY A 114 11.24 0.65 3.29
CA GLY A 114 12.20 1.14 4.28
C GLY A 114 13.11 2.22 3.66
N TRP A 115 13.47 3.24 4.43
CA TRP A 115 14.24 4.39 3.98
C TRP A 115 15.63 4.02 3.43
N SER A 116 16.20 2.93 3.95
CA SER A 116 17.48 2.34 3.54
C SER A 116 17.40 1.51 2.25
N ASP A 117 16.19 1.23 1.72
CA ASP A 117 16.03 0.35 0.57
C ASP A 117 16.64 0.99 -0.71
N PRO A 118 17.38 0.24 -1.54
CA PRO A 118 17.98 0.76 -2.77
C PRO A 118 16.99 1.38 -3.76
N LEU A 119 15.73 0.96 -3.73
CA LEU A 119 14.66 1.56 -4.55
C LEU A 119 14.41 3.03 -4.16
N VAL A 120 14.58 3.38 -2.89
CA VAL A 120 14.45 4.77 -2.39
C VAL A 120 15.55 5.64 -2.98
N THR A 121 16.80 5.18 -2.93
CA THR A 121 17.94 5.95 -3.43
C THR A 121 17.96 6.08 -4.95
N SER A 122 17.41 5.09 -5.66
CA SER A 122 17.32 5.10 -7.13
C SER A 122 16.10 5.85 -7.68
N THR A 123 15.16 6.25 -6.82
CA THR A 123 13.99 7.06 -7.21
C THR A 123 14.32 8.54 -7.14
N GLU A 124 13.88 9.30 -8.15
CA GLU A 124 14.05 10.76 -8.16
C GLU A 124 13.40 11.42 -6.94
N ALA A 125 14.06 12.41 -6.34
CA ALA A 125 13.55 13.09 -5.14
C ALA A 125 12.14 13.68 -5.30
N ALA A 126 11.78 14.15 -6.50
CA ALA A 126 10.43 14.67 -6.77
C ALA A 126 9.32 13.59 -6.75
N ARG A 127 9.70 12.31 -6.71
CA ARG A 127 8.81 11.13 -6.66
C ARG A 127 9.02 10.31 -5.40
N CYS A 128 9.75 10.85 -4.43
CA CYS A 128 10.08 10.19 -3.17
C CYS A 128 9.71 11.14 -2.02
N ALA A 129 8.87 10.67 -1.10
CA ALA A 129 8.52 11.38 0.12
C ALA A 129 9.03 10.60 1.33
N GLY A 130 9.42 11.32 2.38
CA GLY A 130 9.99 10.78 3.61
C GLY A 130 11.28 11.51 4.01
N PRO A 131 11.98 11.04 5.06
CA PRO A 131 11.69 9.84 5.83
C PRO A 131 10.42 9.98 6.70
N PHE A 132 9.65 8.90 6.78
CA PHE A 132 8.52 8.77 7.71
C PHE A 132 8.89 7.87 8.88
N LEU A 133 8.44 8.21 10.08
CA LEU A 133 8.38 7.28 11.20
C LEU A 133 6.97 6.68 11.27
N ALA A 134 6.85 5.49 11.85
CA ALA A 134 5.61 4.73 11.82
C ALA A 134 5.19 4.23 13.20
N TRP A 135 3.88 4.21 13.41
CA TRP A 135 3.22 3.60 14.56
C TRP A 135 2.14 2.65 14.06
N SER A 136 1.92 1.54 14.76
CA SER A 136 0.82 0.61 14.47
C SER A 136 -0.10 0.47 15.67
N ILE A 137 -1.39 0.23 15.41
CA ILE A 137 -2.35 -0.03 16.49
C ILE A 137 -2.12 -1.46 17.02
N PRO A 138 -1.93 -1.66 18.34
CA PRO A 138 -1.75 -3.00 18.90
C PRO A 138 -3.01 -3.86 18.79
N GLY A 139 -2.80 -5.15 18.50
CA GLY A 139 -3.84 -6.17 18.44
C GLY A 139 -4.48 -6.31 17.05
N VAL A 140 -5.29 -7.36 16.88
CA VAL A 140 -6.11 -7.53 15.68
C VAL A 140 -7.33 -6.62 15.83
N LEU A 141 -7.42 -5.60 14.97
CA LEU A 141 -8.60 -4.76 14.91
C LEU A 141 -9.73 -5.58 14.29
N ASP A 142 -10.84 -5.70 15.01
CA ASP A 142 -12.05 -6.26 14.41
C ASP A 142 -12.47 -5.33 13.26
N PHE A 143 -12.64 -5.88 12.05
CA PHE A 143 -13.08 -5.10 10.88
C PHE A 143 -14.43 -4.41 11.07
N GLN A 144 -15.19 -4.78 12.09
CA GLN A 144 -16.44 -4.12 12.49
C GLN A 144 -16.24 -2.90 13.40
N LEU A 145 -15.00 -2.61 13.82
CA LEU A 145 -14.69 -1.52 14.75
C LEU A 145 -14.58 -0.18 14.00
N VAL A 146 -15.72 0.47 13.84
CA VAL A 146 -15.80 1.81 13.24
C VAL A 146 -15.23 2.85 14.21
N GLY A 147 -14.36 3.73 13.71
CA GLY A 147 -13.92 4.93 14.43
C GLY A 147 -12.63 4.83 15.23
N VAL A 148 -11.99 3.66 15.32
CA VAL A 148 -10.69 3.55 16.05
C VAL A 148 -9.59 4.35 15.36
N LEU A 149 -9.43 4.22 14.04
CA LEU A 149 -8.44 5.02 13.31
C LEU A 149 -8.74 6.52 13.45
N ALA A 150 -10.00 6.93 13.46
CA ALA A 150 -10.39 8.33 13.65
C ALA A 150 -9.90 8.88 15.00
N GLY A 151 -9.95 8.08 16.07
CA GLY A 151 -9.44 8.46 17.39
C GLY A 151 -7.93 8.78 17.40
N PHE A 152 -7.15 8.19 16.50
CA PHE A 152 -5.73 8.48 16.36
C PHE A 152 -5.41 9.58 15.35
N ILE A 153 -6.24 9.76 14.32
CA ILE A 153 -6.03 10.81 13.31
C ILE A 153 -6.52 12.17 13.77
N GLU A 154 -7.58 12.23 14.58
CA GLU A 154 -8.19 13.49 15.03
C GLU A 154 -7.19 14.41 15.78
N PRO A 155 -6.39 13.93 16.75
CA PRO A 155 -5.38 14.78 17.40
C PRO A 155 -4.34 15.33 16.43
N LEU A 156 -3.98 14.56 15.39
CA LEU A 156 -3.04 14.99 14.37
C LEU A 156 -3.65 16.03 13.42
N ARG A 157 -4.93 15.87 13.09
CA ARG A 157 -5.71 16.85 12.32
C ARG A 157 -5.75 18.19 13.06
N GLU A 158 -6.03 18.18 14.35
CA GLU A 158 -6.06 19.38 15.19
C GLU A 158 -4.69 20.06 15.29
N ALA A 159 -3.61 19.27 15.31
CA ALA A 159 -2.23 19.76 15.30
C ALA A 159 -1.73 20.17 13.90
N GLY A 160 -2.50 19.96 12.83
CA GLY A 160 -2.11 20.25 11.45
C GLY A 160 -0.99 19.34 10.91
N ILE A 161 -0.89 18.12 11.44
CA ILE A 161 0.15 17.14 11.09
C ILE A 161 -0.37 16.22 9.97
N PRO A 162 0.25 16.23 8.78
CA PRO A 162 -0.09 15.29 7.71
C PRO A 162 0.28 13.85 8.08
N VAL A 163 -0.53 12.89 7.63
CA VAL A 163 -0.34 11.47 7.92
C VAL A 163 -0.48 10.64 6.66
N LEU A 164 0.18 9.49 6.62
CA LEU A 164 -0.17 8.38 5.74
C LEU A 164 -0.76 7.27 6.60
N ALA A 165 -1.96 6.81 6.27
CA ALA A 165 -2.58 5.67 6.94
C ALA A 165 -2.57 4.46 5.99
N ILE A 166 -2.09 3.32 6.48
CA ILE A 166 -2.03 2.06 5.73
C ILE A 166 -2.63 0.97 6.59
N SER A 167 -3.79 0.46 6.21
CA SER A 167 -4.33 -0.73 6.85
C SER A 167 -3.73 -2.01 6.27
N THR A 168 -3.51 -2.95 7.16
CA THR A 168 -3.16 -4.34 6.85
C THR A 168 -4.36 -5.23 7.18
N PHE A 169 -4.20 -6.55 7.05
CA PHE A 169 -5.25 -7.46 7.47
C PHE A 169 -5.53 -7.40 8.98
N GLU A 170 -4.48 -7.19 9.80
CA GLU A 170 -4.64 -7.23 11.26
C GLU A 170 -4.83 -5.85 11.88
N THR A 171 -4.19 -4.82 11.32
CA THR A 171 -4.13 -3.51 11.99
C THR A 171 -3.84 -2.37 11.02
N ASP A 172 -4.06 -1.14 11.48
CA ASP A 172 -3.67 0.09 10.81
C ASP A 172 -2.28 0.56 11.25
N TRP A 173 -1.57 1.14 10.30
CA TRP A 173 -0.31 1.84 10.48
C TRP A 173 -0.51 3.32 10.16
N ILE A 174 0.04 4.17 11.01
CA ILE A 174 0.05 5.61 10.85
C ILE A 174 1.51 6.02 10.69
N LEU A 175 1.81 6.68 9.57
CA LEU A 175 3.13 7.20 9.28
C LEU A 175 3.08 8.72 9.28
N VAL A 176 4.07 9.33 9.91
CA VAL A 176 4.23 10.79 10.02
C VAL A 176 5.64 11.15 9.57
N ASP A 177 5.78 12.31 8.92
CA ASP A 177 7.09 12.83 8.55
C ASP A 177 8.00 12.88 9.77
N ALA A 178 9.23 12.41 9.65
CA ALA A 178 10.16 12.29 10.78
C ALA A 178 10.40 13.64 11.49
N THR A 179 10.29 14.76 10.78
CA THR A 179 10.43 16.10 11.36
C THR A 179 9.24 16.52 12.23
N LEU A 180 8.10 15.84 12.11
CA LEU A 180 6.87 16.08 12.87
C LEU A 180 6.56 14.98 13.89
N ALA A 181 7.41 13.96 14.01
CA ALA A 181 7.18 12.82 14.88
C ALA A 181 6.97 13.22 16.35
N ASP A 182 7.87 14.03 16.93
CA ASP A 182 7.76 14.48 18.32
C ASP A 182 6.46 15.26 18.58
N ALA A 183 6.03 16.06 17.59
CA ALA A 183 4.78 16.81 17.67
C ALA A 183 3.56 15.88 17.60
N ALA A 184 3.60 14.84 16.75
CA ALA A 184 2.55 13.84 16.64
C ALA A 184 2.40 13.06 17.95
N GLU A 185 3.52 12.63 18.53
CA GLU A 185 3.52 11.94 19.82
C GLU A 185 2.98 12.82 20.95
N SER A 186 3.37 14.10 20.97
CA SER A 186 2.83 15.07 21.92
C SER A 186 1.31 15.23 21.78
N ALA A 187 0.79 15.27 20.55
CA ALA A 187 -0.64 15.37 20.28
C ALA A 187 -1.40 14.12 20.74
N TRP A 188 -0.87 12.93 20.47
CA TRP A 188 -1.42 11.67 20.95
C TRP A 188 -1.43 11.58 22.47
N ILE A 189 -0.32 11.91 23.13
CA ILE A 189 -0.21 11.91 24.60
C ILE A 189 -1.22 12.90 25.21
N ALA A 190 -1.37 14.10 24.64
CA ALA A 190 -2.37 15.08 25.09
C ALA A 190 -3.82 14.57 24.94
N ALA A 191 -4.08 13.72 23.95
CA ALA A 191 -5.37 13.06 23.74
C ALA A 191 -5.57 11.79 24.61
N GLY A 192 -4.60 11.45 25.47
CA GLY A 192 -4.63 10.27 26.33
C GLY A 192 -4.30 8.97 25.60
N VAL A 193 -3.55 9.04 24.49
CA VAL A 193 -2.99 7.87 23.81
C VAL A 193 -1.63 7.54 24.43
N GLU A 194 -1.44 6.29 24.78
CA GLU A 194 -0.18 5.73 25.26
C GLU A 194 0.72 5.35 24.07
N ILE A 195 2.01 5.68 24.14
CA ILE A 195 2.98 5.25 23.14
C ILE A 195 3.88 4.18 23.75
N LEU A 196 3.94 3.06 23.06
CA LEU A 196 4.66 1.86 23.45
C LEU A 196 5.83 1.64 22.49
N ASP A 197 7.01 1.38 23.03
CA ASP A 197 8.15 0.94 22.22
C ASP A 197 8.07 -0.57 21.99
N VAL A 198 8.26 -0.99 20.74
CA VAL A 198 8.49 -2.41 20.45
C VAL A 198 9.87 -2.76 20.98
N ALA A 199 9.96 -3.75 21.87
CA ALA A 199 11.25 -4.25 22.33
C ALA A 199 12.05 -4.79 21.13
N ASP A 200 13.32 -4.36 21.03
CA ASP A 200 14.29 -4.82 20.02
C ASP A 200 14.46 -6.35 20.00
#